data_AF-A0A4U6C755-F1
#
_entry.id   AF-A0A4U6C755-F1
#
_cell.length_a   1.000
_cell.length_b   1.000
_cell.length_c   1.000
_cell.angle_alpha   90.00
_cell.angle_beta   90.00
_cell.angle_gamma   90.00
#
_symmetry.space_group_name_H-M   'P 1'
#
loop_
_entity.id
_entity.type
_entity.pdbx_description
1 polymer ?
#
loop_
_entity_poly.entity_id
_entity_poly.type
_entity_poly.pdbx_seq_one_letter_code
_entity_poly.pdbx_strand_id
1 'polypeptide(L)'
;MEAELHRLHVFLASFASEADAVAFTEKQWEPEPGEEASDEEYATWEDRNPSWLMRTELGFTYLDSDFVETIWGDGEGRSGVNWRYLASLLDPDDVAECRGAALSGSNTLIIVHERALGGFDFTFRSTPTMIYCGGFRRHG
;
A
#
# COMPACT_ATOMS: atom_id res chain seq x y z
N MET A 1 1.38 22.75 7.98
CA MET A 1 2.12 21.67 8.65
C MET A 1 1.20 20.69 9.41
N GLU A 2 0.15 21.13 10.13
CA GLU A 2 -0.83 20.17 10.73
C GLU A 2 -1.78 19.53 9.71
N ALA A 3 -2.17 20.25 8.64
CA ALA A 3 -3.15 19.75 7.67
C ALA A 3 -2.64 18.58 6.78
N GLU A 4 -1.34 18.37 6.69
CA GLU A 4 -0.71 17.29 5.90
C GLU A 4 -0.58 16.00 6.71
N LEU A 5 -0.56 16.10 8.05
CA LEU A 5 -0.56 14.96 8.97
C LEU A 5 -1.88 14.18 9.02
N HIS A 6 -2.86 14.57 8.21
CA HIS A 6 -4.12 13.86 8.04
C HIS A 6 -4.39 13.49 6.58
N ARG A 7 -3.41 13.64 5.68
CA ARG A 7 -3.59 13.24 4.29
C ARG A 7 -3.39 11.73 4.12
N LEU A 8 -4.30 11.12 3.36
CA LEU A 8 -4.30 9.72 2.95
C LEU A 8 -4.23 9.64 1.43
N HIS A 9 -3.32 8.83 0.91
CA HIS A 9 -3.26 8.44 -0.49
C HIS A 9 -3.93 7.10 -0.66
N VAL A 10 -4.90 7.04 -1.57
CA VAL A 10 -5.74 5.84 -1.74
C VAL A 10 -5.44 5.18 -3.07
N PHE A 11 -5.26 3.87 -3.02
CA PHE A 11 -5.18 3.03 -4.19
C PHE A 11 -6.22 1.91 -4.15
N LEU A 12 -6.57 1.45 -5.34
CA LEU A 12 -7.37 0.26 -5.57
C LEU A 12 -6.54 -0.78 -6.31
N ALA A 13 -6.67 -2.03 -5.91
CA ALA A 13 -5.98 -3.15 -6.54
C ALA A 13 -6.88 -4.38 -6.60
N SER A 14 -6.40 -5.38 -7.35
CA SER A 14 -7.07 -6.66 -7.53
C SER A 14 -6.08 -7.79 -7.22
N PHE A 15 -6.34 -8.54 -6.15
CA PHE A 15 -5.51 -9.68 -5.74
C PHE A 15 -6.34 -10.95 -5.60
N ALA A 16 -5.76 -12.12 -5.88
CA ALA A 16 -6.48 -13.39 -5.80
C ALA A 16 -6.85 -13.76 -4.35
N SER A 17 -6.01 -13.37 -3.39
CA SER A 17 -6.22 -13.60 -1.96
C SER A 17 -5.69 -12.44 -1.11
N GLU A 18 -6.08 -12.42 0.17
CA GLU A 18 -5.51 -11.50 1.17
C GLU A 18 -4.00 -11.71 1.33
N ALA A 19 -3.53 -12.95 1.28
CA ALA A 19 -2.11 -13.27 1.35
C ALA A 19 -1.32 -12.65 0.19
N ASP A 20 -1.88 -12.66 -1.03
CA ASP A 20 -1.24 -12.01 -2.19
C ASP A 20 -1.22 -10.48 -2.06
N ALA A 21 -2.28 -9.89 -1.49
CA ALA A 21 -2.33 -8.46 -1.23
C ALA A 21 -1.25 -8.05 -0.23
N VAL A 22 -1.16 -8.76 0.89
CA VAL A 22 -0.14 -8.54 1.94
C VAL A 22 1.27 -8.77 1.40
N ALA A 23 1.50 -9.84 0.63
CA ALA A 23 2.80 -10.13 0.02
C ALA A 23 3.27 -8.99 -0.91
N PHE A 24 2.34 -8.30 -1.55
CA PHE A 24 2.63 -7.15 -2.40
C PHE A 24 2.89 -5.87 -1.60
N THR A 25 2.02 -5.56 -0.63
CA THR A 25 2.00 -4.27 0.08
C THR A 25 2.93 -4.20 1.28
N GLU A 26 3.41 -5.33 1.80
CA GLU A 26 4.29 -5.38 2.97
C GLU A 26 5.70 -5.90 2.63
N LYS A 27 6.65 -5.60 3.52
CA LYS A 27 8.03 -6.12 3.45
C LYS A 27 8.03 -7.63 3.65
N GLN A 28 8.63 -8.35 2.71
CA GLN A 28 8.84 -9.79 2.79
C GLN A 28 10.28 -10.06 3.20
N TRP A 29 10.43 -10.65 4.38
CA TRP A 29 11.72 -11.00 4.96
C TRP A 29 12.06 -12.46 4.70
N GLU A 30 13.19 -12.69 4.04
CA GLU A 30 13.81 -14.00 3.96
C GLU A 30 14.51 -14.35 5.29
N PRO A 31 14.57 -15.64 5.66
CA PRO A 31 15.37 -16.09 6.80
C PRO A 31 16.82 -15.65 6.65
N GLU A 32 17.42 -15.22 7.76
CA GLU A 32 18.85 -14.91 7.80
C GLU A 32 19.66 -16.18 7.46
N PRO A 33 20.73 -16.07 6.64
CA PRO A 33 21.64 -17.17 6.39
C PRO A 33 22.24 -17.71 7.69
N GLY A 34 22.55 -19.01 7.73
CA GLY A 34 23.19 -19.64 8.89
C GLY A 34 24.62 -19.13 9.13
N GLU A 35 25.19 -19.46 10.29
CA GLU A 35 26.56 -19.06 10.67
C GLU A 35 27.63 -19.61 9.71
N GLU A 36 27.30 -20.65 8.95
CA GLU A 36 28.16 -21.25 7.92
C GLU A 36 28.20 -20.47 6.59
N ALA A 37 27.35 -19.46 6.41
CA ALA A 37 27.32 -18.66 5.19
C ALA A 37 28.61 -17.83 5.05
N SER A 38 29.10 -17.72 3.83
CA SER A 38 30.19 -16.81 3.50
C SER A 38 29.74 -15.35 3.55
N ASP A 39 30.71 -14.43 3.71
CA ASP A 39 30.45 -12.99 3.65
C ASP A 39 29.77 -12.55 2.34
N GLU A 40 30.10 -13.21 1.22
CA GLU A 40 29.49 -12.94 -0.09
C GLU A 40 28.03 -13.38 -0.17
N GLU A 41 27.70 -14.54 0.40
CA GLU A 41 26.33 -15.03 0.52
C GLU A 41 25.49 -14.11 1.42
N TYR A 42 26.06 -13.67 2.54
CA TYR A 42 25.39 -12.74 3.46
C TYR A 42 25.14 -11.38 2.80
N ALA A 43 26.14 -10.79 2.14
CA ALA A 43 25.99 -9.51 1.43
C ALA A 43 24.94 -9.58 0.30
N THR A 44 24.89 -10.70 -0.43
CA THR A 44 23.87 -10.91 -1.48
C THR A 44 22.46 -11.03 -0.88
N TRP A 45 22.34 -11.62 0.31
CA TRP A 45 21.07 -11.66 1.04
C TRP A 45 20.66 -10.27 1.53
N GLU A 46 21.58 -9.48 2.08
CA GLU A 46 21.30 -8.10 2.52
C GLU A 46 20.83 -7.21 1.36
N ASP A 47 21.41 -7.34 0.16
CA ASP A 47 21.04 -6.52 -1.00
C ASP A 47 19.59 -6.76 -1.47
N ARG A 48 19.07 -7.98 -1.29
CA ARG A 48 17.72 -8.37 -1.72
C ARG A 48 16.66 -8.41 -0.62
N ASN A 49 17.07 -8.28 0.65
CA ASN A 49 16.20 -8.47 1.81
C ASN A 49 16.09 -7.20 2.70
N PRO A 50 14.89 -6.69 3.00
CA PRO A 50 13.58 -7.21 2.60
C PRO A 50 13.23 -6.86 1.16
N SER A 51 12.55 -7.78 0.49
CA SER A 51 11.87 -7.47 -0.76
C SER A 51 10.55 -6.75 -0.44
N TRP A 52 10.17 -5.78 -1.28
CA TRP A 52 8.92 -5.06 -1.12
C TRP A 52 8.38 -4.60 -2.48
N LEU A 53 7.46 -5.37 -3.05
CA LEU A 53 6.99 -5.18 -4.42
C LEU A 53 6.31 -3.84 -4.62
N MET A 54 5.41 -3.44 -3.71
CA MET A 54 4.72 -2.15 -3.79
C MET A 54 5.71 -0.98 -3.82
N ARG A 55 6.71 -0.97 -2.93
CA ARG A 55 7.73 0.11 -2.90
C ARG A 55 8.53 0.15 -4.21
N THR A 56 8.95 -1.01 -4.71
CA THR A 56 9.66 -1.12 -5.98
C THR A 56 8.81 -0.61 -7.14
N GLU A 57 7.53 -0.96 -7.18
CA GLU A 57 6.61 -0.56 -8.25
C GLU A 57 6.28 0.93 -8.22
N LEU A 58 6.17 1.52 -7.03
CA LEU A 58 6.06 2.96 -6.84
C LEU A 58 7.31 3.72 -7.30
N GLY A 59 8.47 3.05 -7.38
CA GLY A 59 9.74 3.69 -7.72
C GLY A 59 10.22 4.66 -6.65
N PHE A 60 9.82 4.46 -5.39
CA PHE A 60 10.13 5.36 -4.29
C PHE A 60 11.06 4.69 -3.26
N THR A 61 12.17 5.34 -2.94
CA THR A 61 13.23 4.72 -2.14
C THR A 61 12.87 4.63 -0.66
N TYR A 62 12.16 5.61 -0.12
CA TYR A 62 11.79 5.68 1.29
C TYR A 62 10.28 5.50 1.47
N LEU A 63 9.83 4.38 2.01
CA LEU A 63 8.43 4.20 2.37
C LEU A 63 8.36 3.54 3.74
N ASP A 64 7.66 4.15 4.68
CA ASP A 64 7.48 3.57 6.01
C ASP A 64 6.24 2.68 6.04
N SER A 65 6.47 1.38 6.27
CA SER A 65 5.44 0.34 6.25
C SER A 65 4.42 0.50 7.37
N ASP A 66 4.79 1.14 8.49
CA ASP A 66 3.89 1.34 9.63
C ASP A 66 2.73 2.30 9.32
N PHE A 67 2.83 3.02 8.20
CA PHE A 67 1.86 4.00 7.71
C PHE A 67 1.16 3.57 6.41
N VAL A 68 1.27 2.29 6.06
CA VAL A 68 0.57 1.67 4.94
C VAL A 68 -0.44 0.66 5.48
N GLU A 69 -1.70 0.79 5.06
CA GLU A 69 -2.76 -0.15 5.41
C GLU A 69 -3.24 -0.90 4.16
N THR A 70 -3.48 -2.20 4.31
CA THR A 70 -4.02 -3.08 3.25
C THR A 70 -5.33 -3.67 3.71
N ILE A 71 -6.40 -3.45 2.94
CA ILE A 71 -7.73 -3.95 3.25
C ILE A 71 -8.23 -4.76 2.06
N TRP A 72 -8.10 -6.08 2.17
CA TRP A 72 -8.56 -7.03 1.15
C TRP A 72 -10.00 -7.49 1.43
N GLY A 73 -10.81 -7.56 0.39
CA GLY A 73 -12.22 -7.93 0.46
C GLY A 73 -13.10 -6.82 1.03
N ASP A 74 -14.40 -7.09 1.16
CA ASP A 74 -15.40 -6.10 1.57
C ASP A 74 -15.66 -6.07 3.09
N GLY A 75 -14.87 -6.82 3.86
CA GLY A 75 -15.05 -7.02 5.30
C GLY A 75 -16.11 -8.05 5.68
N GLU A 76 -16.80 -8.67 4.70
CA GLU A 76 -17.76 -9.77 4.91
C GLU A 76 -17.31 -11.07 4.23
N GLY A 77 -16.03 -11.16 3.86
CA GLY A 77 -15.45 -12.31 3.18
C GLY A 77 -15.83 -12.43 1.70
N ARG A 78 -16.34 -11.35 1.08
CA ARG A 78 -16.67 -11.32 -0.35
C ARG A 78 -15.61 -10.59 -1.15
N SER A 79 -15.50 -10.97 -2.43
CA SER A 79 -14.63 -10.34 -3.42
C SER A 79 -15.20 -8.99 -3.86
N GLY A 80 -14.85 -7.94 -3.14
CA GLY A 80 -15.22 -6.56 -3.46
C GLY A 80 -14.43 -5.57 -2.62
N VAL A 81 -14.39 -4.32 -3.04
CA VAL A 81 -13.70 -3.25 -2.29
C VAL A 81 -14.49 -2.91 -1.02
N ASN A 82 -13.82 -2.76 0.12
CA ASN A 82 -14.44 -2.32 1.37
C ASN A 82 -14.77 -0.82 1.38
N TRP A 83 -15.78 -0.42 0.60
CA TRP A 83 -16.20 0.98 0.53
C TRP A 83 -16.71 1.53 1.87
N ARG A 84 -17.20 0.66 2.77
CA ARG A 84 -17.62 1.07 4.11
C ARG A 84 -16.42 1.51 4.95
N TYR A 85 -15.29 0.81 4.83
CA TYR A 85 -14.04 1.23 5.46
C TYR A 85 -13.59 2.59 4.93
N LEU A 86 -13.54 2.75 3.60
CA LEU A 86 -13.13 4.03 2.99
C LEU A 86 -14.05 5.18 3.41
N ALA A 87 -15.37 4.96 3.44
CA ALA A 87 -16.35 5.96 3.87
C ALA A 87 -16.27 6.30 5.37
N SER A 88 -15.57 5.49 6.18
CA SER A 88 -15.28 5.83 7.57
C SER A 88 -14.08 6.79 7.70
N LEU A 89 -13.29 6.92 6.63
CA LEU A 89 -12.06 7.72 6.61
C LEU A 89 -12.20 9.02 5.82
N LEU A 90 -13.04 9.06 4.78
CA LEU A 90 -13.11 10.16 3.82
C LEU A 90 -14.52 10.73 3.68
N ASP A 91 -14.60 11.94 3.13
CA ASP A 91 -15.88 12.57 2.77
C ASP A 91 -16.58 11.81 1.63
N PRO A 92 -17.92 11.86 1.55
CA PRO A 92 -18.68 11.10 0.55
C PRO A 92 -18.29 11.38 -0.91
N ASP A 93 -17.91 12.62 -1.24
CA ASP A 93 -17.50 13.01 -2.59
C ASP A 93 -16.16 12.36 -2.98
N ASP A 94 -15.20 12.31 -2.05
CA ASP A 94 -13.90 11.65 -2.25
C ASP A 94 -14.07 10.11 -2.41
N VAL A 95 -14.99 9.51 -1.64
CA VAL A 95 -15.36 8.10 -1.80
C VAL A 95 -15.97 7.85 -3.18
N ALA A 96 -16.82 8.77 -3.66
CA ALA A 96 -17.44 8.66 -4.97
C ALA A 96 -16.39 8.77 -6.09
N GLU A 97 -15.38 9.62 -5.94
CA GLU A 97 -14.23 9.70 -6.85
C GLU A 97 -13.47 8.36 -6.91
N CYS A 98 -13.14 7.78 -5.76
CA CYS A 98 -12.50 6.46 -5.71
C CYS A 98 -13.35 5.37 -6.37
N ARG A 99 -14.68 5.39 -6.17
CA ARG A 99 -15.61 4.45 -6.83
C ARG A 99 -15.61 4.63 -8.34
N GLY A 100 -15.52 5.85 -8.84
CA GLY A 100 -15.45 6.16 -10.26
C GLY A 100 -14.15 5.67 -10.92
N ALA A 101 -13.05 5.62 -10.17
CA ALA A 101 -11.76 5.11 -10.62
C ALA A 101 -11.63 3.57 -10.57
N ALA A 102 -12.51 2.88 -9.83
CA ALA A 102 -12.43 1.44 -9.62
C ALA A 102 -12.61 0.64 -10.91
N LEU A 103 -11.71 -0.32 -11.17
CA LEU A 103 -11.90 -1.28 -12.24
C LEU A 103 -12.81 -2.42 -11.80
N SER A 104 -13.44 -3.07 -12.78
CA SER A 104 -14.18 -4.31 -12.53
C SER A 104 -13.24 -5.36 -11.93
N GLY A 105 -13.61 -5.90 -10.77
CA GLY A 105 -12.81 -6.89 -10.05
C GLY A 105 -11.86 -6.32 -8.98
N SER A 106 -11.78 -5.00 -8.82
CA SER A 106 -11.08 -4.41 -7.67
C SER A 106 -11.65 -4.96 -6.37
N ASN A 107 -10.75 -5.37 -5.48
CA ASN A 107 -11.11 -6.02 -4.22
C ASN A 107 -10.22 -5.61 -3.05
N THR A 108 -9.27 -4.70 -3.27
CA THR A 108 -8.32 -4.28 -2.24
C THR A 108 -8.21 -2.77 -2.20
N LEU A 109 -8.29 -2.20 -0.99
CA LEU A 109 -7.88 -0.83 -0.71
C LEU A 109 -6.46 -0.84 -0.16
N ILE A 110 -5.63 0.07 -0.64
CA ILE A 110 -4.32 0.35 -0.07
C ILE A 110 -4.32 1.82 0.33
N ILE A 111 -4.10 2.08 1.61
CA ILE A 111 -4.11 3.43 2.18
C ILE A 111 -2.68 3.75 2.61
N VAL A 112 -2.09 4.76 1.98
CA VAL A 112 -0.77 5.26 2.34
C VAL A 112 -0.94 6.59 3.03
N HIS A 113 -0.66 6.64 4.32
CA HIS A 113 -0.68 7.90 5.05
C HIS A 113 0.49 8.77 4.62
N GLU A 114 0.32 10.09 4.51
CA GLU A 114 1.42 11.05 4.19
C GLU A 114 2.70 10.81 5.01
N ARG A 115 2.56 10.39 6.27
CA ARG A 115 3.69 10.10 7.16
C ARG A 115 4.59 8.97 6.64
N ALA A 116 4.05 8.07 5.81
CA ALA A 116 4.82 7.03 5.14
C ALA A 116 5.95 7.60 4.27
N LEU A 117 5.82 8.85 3.82
CA LEU A 117 6.81 9.53 2.99
C LEU A 117 7.96 10.14 3.80
N GLY A 118 7.92 10.15 5.14
CA GLY A 118 9.01 10.68 5.97
C GLY A 118 9.35 12.16 5.73
N GLY A 119 8.45 12.93 5.12
CA GLY A 119 8.67 14.34 4.75
C GLY A 119 9.36 14.55 3.39
N PHE A 120 9.54 13.51 2.59
CA PHE A 120 10.02 13.63 1.21
C PHE A 120 8.87 13.99 0.27
N ASP A 121 9.13 14.88 -0.69
CA ASP A 121 8.19 15.19 -1.76
C ASP A 121 8.08 13.99 -2.71
N PHE A 122 6.89 13.40 -2.78
CA PHE A 122 6.59 12.30 -3.68
C PHE A 122 5.22 12.48 -4.33
N THR A 123 5.12 12.21 -5.63
CA THR A 123 3.84 12.27 -6.37
C THR A 123 3.43 10.88 -6.80
N PHE A 124 2.41 10.36 -6.13
CA PHE A 124 1.81 9.08 -6.48
C PHE A 124 1.11 9.11 -7.84
N ARG A 125 1.11 7.95 -8.49
CA ARG A 125 0.44 7.69 -9.78
C ARG A 125 -0.04 6.25 -9.78
N SER A 126 -0.99 5.94 -10.66
CA SER A 126 -1.33 4.54 -10.94
C SER A 126 -0.12 3.80 -11.47
N THR A 127 -0.02 2.53 -11.09
CA THR A 127 1.01 1.58 -11.48
C THR A 127 0.33 0.39 -12.17
N PRO A 128 1.08 -0.59 -12.72
CA PRO A 128 0.48 -1.78 -13.32
C PRO A 128 -0.45 -2.58 -12.38
N THR A 129 -0.15 -2.61 -11.08
CA THR A 129 -0.88 -3.38 -10.06
C THR A 129 -1.91 -2.54 -9.30
N MET A 130 -1.69 -1.23 -9.17
CA MET A 130 -2.51 -0.35 -8.35
C MET A 130 -3.02 0.86 -9.12
N ILE A 131 -4.29 1.20 -8.91
CA ILE A 131 -4.91 2.41 -9.45
C ILE A 131 -4.88 3.47 -8.37
N TYR A 132 -4.23 4.59 -8.64
CA TYR A 132 -4.23 5.72 -7.73
C TYR A 132 -5.55 6.50 -7.86
N CYS A 133 -6.29 6.61 -6.76
CA CYS A 133 -7.54 7.36 -6.72
C CYS A 133 -7.30 8.84 -6.42
N GLY A 134 -6.35 9.15 -5.54
CA GLY A 134 -6.11 10.52 -5.12
C GLY A 134 -5.51 10.64 -3.72
N GLY A 135 -5.19 11.88 -3.36
CA GLY A 135 -4.71 12.27 -2.03
C GLY A 135 -5.78 13.08 -1.34
N PHE A 136 -6.37 12.53 -0.28
CA PHE A 136 -7.55 13.06 0.37
C PHE A 136 -7.24 13.45 1.82
N ARG A 137 -8.02 14.36 2.37
CA ARG A 137 -7.95 14.67 3.80
C ARG A 137 -8.80 13.66 4.57
N ARG A 138 -8.23 13.06 5.60
CA ARG A 138 -8.98 12.20 6.52
C ARG A 138 -10.05 13.02 7.24
N HIS A 139 -11.28 12.50 7.25
CA HIS A 139 -12.37 13.03 8.05
C HIS A 139 -12.06 12.84 9.55
N GLY A 140 -12.37 13.87 10.34
CA GLY A 140 -12.09 13.93 11.78
C GLY A 140 -13.11 13.20 12.64
#